data_AF-A0A9P7VMH6-F1
#
_entry.id   AF-A0A9P7VMH6-F1
#
_cell.length_a   1.000
_cell.length_b   1.000
_cell.length_c   1.000
_cell.angle_alpha   90.00
_cell.angle_beta   90.00
_cell.angle_gamma   90.00
#
_symmetry.space_group_name_H-M   'P 1'
#
loop_
_entity.id
_entity.type
_entity.pdbx_description
1 polymer ?
#
loop_
_entity_poly.entity_id
_entity_poly.type
_entity_poly.pdbx_seq_one_letter_code
_entity_poly.pdbx_strand_id
1 'polypeptide(L)'
;SIFSLFPEVEVAIIMMVIQYDLHASDIYKLNLKHRDKTERKTPELNSTKLKLSNVNAALKEYKTLNSIIDPLSMYFSILIIHAQPSGKSALLGIQLFHYTAHLLRITSEYKWHAVVLYHMAFFTKYQEEMMDRDYARWSKIDLELQGKHLFLYYKAKVTTS
;
A
#
# COMPACT_ATOMS: atom_id res chain seq x y z
N SER A 1 11.11 -18.84 13.15
CA SER A 1 10.03 -17.91 13.58
C SER A 1 9.75 -16.95 12.43
N ILE A 2 8.58 -16.31 12.34
CA ILE A 2 8.34 -15.32 11.28
C ILE A 2 9.37 -14.17 11.32
N PHE A 3 9.79 -13.77 12.52
CA PHE A 3 10.80 -12.70 12.71
C PHE A 3 12.17 -13.06 12.14
N SER A 4 12.56 -14.34 12.13
CA SER A 4 13.85 -14.76 11.57
C SER A 4 13.88 -14.78 10.05
N LEU A 5 12.70 -14.70 9.40
CA LEU A 5 12.57 -14.63 7.94
C LEU A 5 12.61 -13.20 7.41
N PHE A 6 12.39 -12.21 8.29
CA PHE A 6 12.39 -10.79 7.97
C PHE A 6 13.28 -10.00 8.98
N PRO A 7 14.56 -10.37 9.16
CA PRO A 7 15.45 -9.74 10.14
C PRO A 7 15.64 -8.23 9.93
N GLU A 8 15.40 -7.76 8.71
CA GLU A 8 15.50 -6.37 8.30
C GLU A 8 14.27 -5.51 8.67
N VAL A 9 13.17 -6.13 9.09
CA VAL A 9 11.93 -5.45 9.50
C VAL A 9 11.83 -5.46 11.02
N GLU A 10 11.50 -4.30 11.61
CA GLU A 10 11.28 -4.20 13.05
C GLU A 10 10.16 -5.13 13.51
N VAL A 11 10.38 -5.83 14.62
CA VAL A 11 9.41 -6.78 15.19
C VAL A 11 8.05 -6.11 15.41
N ALA A 12 8.03 -4.86 15.86
CA ALA A 12 6.80 -4.09 16.04
C ALA A 12 6.01 -3.93 14.74
N ILE A 13 6.68 -3.64 13.62
CA ILE A 13 6.03 -3.50 12.31
C ILE A 13 5.51 -4.86 11.83
N ILE A 14 6.29 -5.94 11.99
CA ILE A 14 5.83 -7.30 11.67
C ILE A 14 4.54 -7.64 12.45
N MET A 15 4.50 -7.29 13.74
CA MET A 15 3.32 -7.46 14.58
C MET A 15 2.12 -6.66 14.06
N MET A 16 2.31 -5.40 13.69
CA MET A 16 1.24 -4.58 13.09
C MET A 16 0.72 -5.18 11.78
N VAL A 17 1.58 -5.77 10.95
CA VAL A 17 1.16 -6.43 9.71
C VAL A 17 0.29 -7.65 9.99
N ILE A 18 0.74 -8.56 10.87
CA ILE A 18 -0.03 -9.79 11.17
C ILE A 18 -1.32 -9.52 11.94
N GLN A 19 -1.38 -8.39 12.66
CA GLN A 19 -2.58 -7.92 13.36
C GLN A 19 -3.49 -7.06 12.48
N TYR A 20 -3.11 -6.82 11.21
CA TYR A 20 -3.85 -5.95 10.29
C TYR A 20 -4.04 -4.51 10.81
N ASP A 21 -3.05 -3.97 11.52
CA ASP A 21 -3.08 -2.62 12.14
C ASP A 21 -2.11 -1.62 11.48
N LEU A 22 -1.36 -2.05 10.45
CA LEU A 22 -0.46 -1.16 9.73
C LEU A 22 -1.22 -0.24 8.76
N HIS A 23 -1.35 1.05 9.08
CA HIS A 23 -2.03 2.00 8.20
C HIS A 23 -1.35 2.17 6.83
N ALA A 24 -2.15 2.51 5.83
CA ALA A 24 -1.65 2.77 4.47
C ALA A 24 -0.55 3.84 4.42
N SER A 25 -0.64 4.86 5.29
CA SER A 25 0.37 5.91 5.44
C SER A 25 1.72 5.42 5.92
N ASP A 26 1.78 4.23 6.51
CA ASP A 26 2.95 3.69 7.19
C ASP A 26 3.57 2.51 6.45
N ILE A 27 2.93 2.01 5.38
CA ILE A 27 3.45 0.91 4.56
C ILE A 27 4.86 1.22 4.07
N TYR A 28 5.17 2.48 3.72
CA TYR A 28 6.50 2.87 3.24
C TYR A 28 7.63 2.49 4.22
N LYS A 29 7.35 2.31 5.51
CA LYS A 29 8.33 1.87 6.54
C LYS A 29 8.84 0.45 6.28
N LEU A 30 8.10 -0.35 5.51
CA LEU A 30 8.54 -1.68 5.05
C LEU A 30 9.54 -1.60 3.89
N ASN A 31 9.82 -0.41 3.34
CA ASN A 31 10.81 -0.24 2.31
C ASN A 31 12.22 -0.19 2.93
N LEU A 32 13.06 -1.15 2.56
CA LEU A 32 14.45 -1.25 3.00
C LEU A 32 15.25 0.03 2.71
N LYS A 33 14.92 0.75 1.63
CA LYS A 33 15.60 2.00 1.23
C LYS A 33 15.19 3.23 2.06
N HIS A 34 14.09 3.17 2.79
CA HIS A 34 13.60 4.28 3.62
C HIS A 34 14.13 4.20 5.06
N ARG A 35 14.58 3.03 5.51
CA ARG A 35 15.11 2.83 6.87
C ARG A 35 16.35 3.69 7.14
N ASP A 36 17.27 3.80 6.18
CA ASP A 36 18.45 4.69 6.27
C ASP A 36 18.10 6.18 6.42
N LYS A 37 16.87 6.59 6.07
CA LYS A 37 16.44 7.99 6.12
C LYS A 37 15.60 8.34 7.36
N THR A 38 15.00 7.34 8.00
CA THR A 38 13.96 7.55 9.04
C THR A 38 14.55 7.83 10.42
N GLU A 39 15.85 7.62 10.64
CA GLU A 39 16.54 8.06 11.88
C GLU A 39 16.51 9.58 12.12
N ARG A 40 15.96 10.40 11.20
CA ARG A 40 16.17 11.85 11.24
C ARG A 40 15.02 12.74 11.68
N LYS A 41 13.72 12.44 11.58
CA LYS A 41 12.69 13.47 11.90
C LYS A 41 11.33 12.93 12.34
N THR A 42 10.94 13.27 13.56
CA THR A 42 9.56 13.23 14.08
C THR A 42 8.99 14.65 14.11
N PRO A 43 7.76 14.87 13.62
CA PRO A 43 7.00 16.04 14.06
C PRO A 43 5.57 15.72 14.58
N GLU A 44 5.15 16.52 15.56
CA GLU A 44 3.91 16.46 16.35
C GLU A 44 2.63 16.86 15.60
N LEU A 45 1.47 16.44 16.16
CA LEU A 45 0.18 16.29 15.50
C LEU A 45 -0.90 17.30 15.97
N ASN A 46 -1.66 17.90 15.03
CA ASN A 46 -2.93 18.60 15.27
C ASN A 46 -4.00 18.19 14.23
N SER A 47 -5.25 18.00 14.66
CA SER A 47 -6.21 17.02 14.10
C SER A 47 -7.05 17.44 12.87
N THR A 48 -7.14 18.71 12.46
CA THR A 48 -7.99 19.12 11.32
C THR A 48 -7.20 19.46 10.04
N LYS A 49 -5.92 19.80 10.18
CA LYS A 49 -4.95 19.92 9.07
C LYS A 49 -4.48 18.55 8.55
N LEU A 50 -4.90 17.48 9.22
CA LEU A 50 -4.41 16.12 9.10
C LEU A 50 -4.64 15.50 7.73
N LYS A 51 -5.83 15.63 7.13
CA LYS A 51 -6.12 14.97 5.84
C LYS A 51 -5.27 15.52 4.68
N LEU A 52 -5.16 16.83 4.54
CA LEU A 52 -4.32 17.44 3.50
C LEU A 52 -2.82 17.24 3.79
N SER A 53 -2.43 17.29 5.08
CA SER A 53 -1.07 16.98 5.51
C SER A 53 -0.68 15.54 5.19
N ASN A 54 -1.57 14.57 5.43
CA ASN A 54 -1.33 13.15 5.19
C ASN A 54 -1.20 12.84 3.70
N VAL A 55 -1.99 13.49 2.84
CA VAL A 55 -1.84 13.36 1.37
C VAL A 55 -0.49 13.91 0.92
N ASN A 56 -0.10 15.10 1.41
CA ASN A 56 1.19 15.69 1.07
C ASN A 56 2.37 14.88 1.64
N ALA A 57 2.22 14.27 2.80
CA ALA A 57 3.21 13.36 3.39
C ALA A 57 3.31 12.06 2.57
N ALA A 58 2.18 11.44 2.24
CA ALA A 58 2.14 10.25 1.38
C ALA A 58 2.79 10.52 0.02
N LEU A 59 2.58 11.67 -0.61
CA LEU A 59 3.23 12.04 -1.87
C LEU A 59 4.74 12.28 -1.74
N LYS A 60 5.24 12.61 -0.53
CA LYS A 60 6.69 12.70 -0.27
C LYS A 60 7.33 11.33 -0.19
N GLU A 61 6.64 10.35 0.38
CA GLU A 61 7.16 8.99 0.52
C GLU A 61 6.95 8.16 -0.76
N TYR A 62 5.77 8.27 -1.37
CA TYR A 62 5.38 7.59 -2.60
C TYR A 62 5.67 8.44 -3.83
N LYS A 63 6.95 8.52 -4.22
CA LYS A 63 7.39 9.31 -5.39
C LYS A 63 7.28 8.56 -6.73
N THR A 64 7.27 7.24 -6.70
CA THR A 64 7.30 6.36 -7.88
C THR A 64 6.46 5.10 -7.66
N LEU A 65 6.13 4.37 -8.73
CA LEU A 65 5.45 3.07 -8.60
C LEU A 65 6.23 2.12 -7.66
N ASN A 66 7.55 2.05 -7.80
CA ASN A 66 8.39 1.20 -6.95
C ASN A 66 8.32 1.59 -5.46
N SER A 67 8.15 2.88 -5.15
CA SER A 67 7.96 3.29 -3.74
C SER A 67 6.66 2.77 -3.12
N ILE A 68 5.69 2.31 -3.92
CA ILE A 68 4.50 1.57 -3.47
C ILE A 68 4.76 0.06 -3.52
N ILE A 69 5.24 -0.46 -4.66
CA ILE A 69 5.36 -1.91 -4.90
C ILE A 69 6.37 -2.57 -3.97
N ASP A 70 7.52 -1.95 -3.72
CA ASP A 70 8.57 -2.52 -2.86
C ASP A 70 8.04 -2.80 -1.43
N PRO A 71 7.50 -1.81 -0.69
CA PRO A 71 6.99 -2.06 0.65
C PRO A 71 5.70 -2.90 0.66
N LEU A 72 4.86 -2.81 -0.38
CA LEU A 72 3.67 -3.66 -0.52
C LEU A 72 4.04 -5.13 -0.71
N SER A 73 5.10 -5.41 -1.46
CA SER A 73 5.61 -6.78 -1.63
C SER A 73 6.13 -7.34 -0.31
N MET A 74 6.80 -6.51 0.51
CA MET A 74 7.23 -6.91 1.85
C MET A 74 6.03 -7.17 2.78
N TYR A 75 5.02 -6.28 2.77
CA TYR A 75 3.76 -6.45 3.52
C TYR A 75 3.11 -7.80 3.21
N PHE A 76 2.92 -8.11 1.92
CA PHE A 76 2.32 -9.37 1.49
C PHE A 76 3.21 -10.57 1.77
N SER A 77 4.54 -10.45 1.69
CA SER A 77 5.45 -11.55 2.04
C SER A 77 5.29 -11.98 3.50
N ILE A 78 5.20 -11.01 4.42
CA ILE A 78 4.92 -11.28 5.84
C ILE A 78 3.56 -11.98 6.00
N LEU A 79 2.51 -11.46 5.36
CA LEU A 79 1.18 -12.07 5.43
C LEU A 79 1.13 -13.48 4.83
N ILE A 80 1.82 -13.72 3.71
CA ILE A 80 1.87 -15.02 3.04
C ILE A 80 2.48 -16.07 3.96
N ILE A 81 3.59 -15.74 4.64
CA ILE A 81 4.20 -16.62 5.64
C ILE A 81 3.27 -16.83 6.83
N HIS A 82 2.68 -15.75 7.37
CA HIS A 82 1.76 -15.84 8.50
C HIS A 82 0.52 -16.71 8.18
N ALA A 83 0.04 -16.67 6.94
CA ALA A 83 -1.14 -17.39 6.51
C ALA A 83 -0.90 -18.86 6.15
N GLN A 84 0.35 -19.35 6.17
CA GLN A 84 0.69 -20.75 5.82
C GLN A 84 -0.15 -21.77 6.58
N PRO A 85 -0.31 -21.69 7.92
CA PRO A 85 -1.11 -22.67 8.67
C PRO A 85 -2.58 -22.68 8.29
N SER A 86 -3.09 -21.58 7.73
CA SER A 86 -4.49 -21.45 7.30
C SER A 86 -4.72 -21.89 5.85
N GLY A 87 -3.67 -22.24 5.10
CA GLY A 87 -3.76 -22.61 3.69
C GLY A 87 -4.04 -21.43 2.73
N LYS A 88 -3.98 -20.18 3.20
CA LYS A 88 -4.36 -18.99 2.43
C LYS A 88 -3.20 -18.27 1.75
N SER A 89 -1.97 -18.77 1.88
CA SER A 89 -0.76 -18.19 1.28
C SER A 89 -0.84 -18.02 -0.24
N ALA A 90 -1.33 -19.04 -0.96
CA ALA A 90 -1.46 -18.97 -2.41
C ALA A 90 -2.47 -17.90 -2.85
N LEU A 91 -3.60 -17.80 -2.13
CA LEU A 91 -4.60 -16.77 -2.38
C LEU A 91 -3.98 -15.38 -2.21
N LEU A 92 -3.30 -15.11 -1.10
CA LEU A 92 -2.61 -13.83 -0.87
C LEU A 92 -1.62 -13.48 -1.99
N GLY A 93 -0.86 -14.46 -2.48
CA GLY A 93 0.07 -14.27 -3.60
C GLY A 93 -0.66 -13.86 -4.89
N ILE A 94 -1.73 -14.55 -5.26
CA ILE A 94 -2.55 -14.21 -6.44
C ILE A 94 -3.10 -12.78 -6.33
N GLN A 95 -3.56 -12.41 -5.13
CA GLN A 95 -4.16 -11.11 -4.85
C GLN A 95 -3.14 -9.97 -4.96
N LEU A 96 -1.91 -10.17 -4.45
CA LEU A 96 -0.79 -9.25 -4.66
C LEU A 96 -0.51 -9.02 -6.15
N PHE A 97 -0.47 -10.08 -6.96
CA PHE A 97 -0.21 -9.96 -8.39
C PHE A 97 -1.30 -9.15 -9.10
N HIS A 98 -2.57 -9.44 -8.82
CA HIS A 98 -3.68 -8.69 -9.40
C HIS A 98 -3.65 -7.21 -9.02
N TYR A 99 -3.40 -6.90 -7.75
CA TYR A 99 -3.33 -5.51 -7.30
C TYR A 99 -2.13 -4.78 -7.90
N THR A 100 -0.96 -5.43 -7.98
CA THR A 100 0.24 -4.87 -8.62
C THR A 100 0.02 -4.57 -10.10
N ALA A 101 -0.59 -5.50 -10.84
CA ALA A 101 -0.94 -5.30 -12.24
C ALA A 101 -1.93 -4.13 -12.41
N HIS A 102 -2.89 -4.00 -11.49
CA HIS A 102 -3.82 -2.89 -11.50
C HIS A 102 -3.13 -1.54 -11.24
N LEU A 103 -2.24 -1.45 -10.25
CA LEU A 103 -1.43 -0.26 -9.95
C LEU A 103 -0.58 0.15 -11.16
N LEU A 104 0.04 -0.82 -11.84
CA LEU A 104 0.81 -0.58 -13.07
C LEU A 104 -0.05 0.07 -14.15
N ARG A 105 -1.26 -0.48 -14.40
CA ARG A 105 -2.20 0.05 -15.38
C ARG A 105 -2.66 1.47 -15.05
N ILE A 106 -3.10 1.73 -13.82
CA ILE A 106 -3.57 3.08 -13.48
C ILE A 106 -2.44 4.10 -13.45
N THR A 107 -1.19 3.66 -13.23
CA THR A 107 -0.02 4.54 -13.32
C THR A 107 0.25 5.00 -14.75
N SER A 108 -0.05 4.18 -15.77
CA SER A 108 0.08 4.62 -17.17
C SER A 108 -1.05 5.57 -17.58
N GLU A 109 -2.27 5.37 -17.07
CA GLU A 109 -3.48 6.10 -17.47
C GLU A 109 -3.75 7.39 -16.69
N TYR A 110 -3.36 7.48 -15.42
CA TYR A 110 -3.76 8.57 -14.52
C TYR A 110 -2.56 9.32 -13.94
N LYS A 111 -2.79 10.57 -13.51
CA LYS A 111 -1.78 11.39 -12.83
C LYS A 111 -1.34 10.73 -11.52
N TRP A 112 -0.04 10.81 -11.22
CA TRP A 112 0.57 10.09 -10.09
C TRP A 112 -0.09 10.35 -8.73
N HIS A 113 -0.39 11.61 -8.41
CA HIS A 113 -1.02 11.94 -7.14
C HIS A 113 -2.39 11.28 -6.93
N ALA A 114 -3.17 11.13 -8.01
CA ALA A 114 -4.45 10.43 -7.98
C ALA A 114 -4.26 8.92 -7.71
N VAL A 115 -3.21 8.32 -8.30
CA VAL A 115 -2.82 6.92 -8.06
C VAL A 115 -2.44 6.70 -6.59
N VAL A 116 -1.67 7.61 -5.99
CA VAL A 116 -1.31 7.53 -4.57
C VAL A 116 -2.55 7.63 -3.68
N LEU A 117 -3.46 8.57 -3.96
CA LEU A 117 -4.73 8.69 -3.23
C LEU A 117 -5.60 7.43 -3.33
N TYR A 118 -5.71 6.88 -4.54
CA TYR A 118 -6.42 5.63 -4.77
C TYR A 118 -5.77 4.48 -3.99
N HIS A 119 -4.45 4.33 -4.04
CA HIS A 119 -3.73 3.30 -3.29
C HIS A 119 -4.00 3.37 -1.78
N MET A 120 -3.91 4.57 -1.20
CA MET A 120 -4.15 4.80 0.22
C MET A 120 -5.59 4.42 0.64
N ALA A 121 -6.58 4.85 -0.15
CA ALA A 121 -7.98 4.56 0.10
C ALA A 121 -8.29 3.06 -0.07
N PHE A 122 -7.76 2.45 -1.14
CA PHE A 122 -7.91 1.02 -1.43
C PHE A 122 -7.32 0.18 -0.30
N PHE A 123 -6.06 0.43 0.07
CA PHE A 123 -5.40 -0.34 1.12
C PHE A 123 -6.16 -0.26 2.44
N THR A 124 -6.58 0.94 2.86
CA THR A 124 -7.33 1.14 4.12
C THR A 124 -8.62 0.32 4.12
N LYS A 125 -9.42 0.40 3.05
CA LYS A 125 -10.69 -0.34 2.92
C LYS A 125 -10.47 -1.85 2.97
N TYR A 126 -9.49 -2.36 2.23
CA TYR A 126 -9.29 -3.80 2.06
C TYR A 126 -8.45 -4.44 3.18
N GLN A 127 -7.78 -3.63 4.01
CA GLN A 127 -7.18 -4.08 5.26
C GLN A 127 -8.24 -4.35 6.33
N GLU A 128 -9.28 -3.51 6.42
CA GLU A 128 -10.42 -3.75 7.33
C GLU A 128 -11.10 -5.08 7.01
N GLU A 129 -11.27 -5.42 5.72
CA GLU A 129 -11.83 -6.70 5.28
C GLU A 129 -10.91 -7.90 5.56
N MET A 130 -9.58 -7.69 5.60
CA MET A 130 -8.62 -8.74 5.96
C MET A 130 -8.74 -9.17 7.44
N MET A 131 -9.26 -8.31 8.33
CA MET A 131 -9.53 -8.67 9.72
C MET A 131 -10.55 -9.82 9.83
N ASP A 132 -11.48 -9.90 8.88
CA ASP A 132 -12.47 -10.98 8.77
C ASP A 132 -11.92 -12.22 8.01
N ARG A 133 -10.62 -12.22 7.70
CA ARG A 133 -9.90 -13.26 6.95
C ARG A 133 -10.43 -13.49 5.52
N ASP A 134 -11.12 -12.52 4.93
CA ASP A 134 -11.45 -12.49 3.50
C ASP A 134 -10.33 -11.77 2.73
N TYR A 135 -9.55 -12.55 1.97
CA TYR A 135 -8.45 -12.03 1.15
C TYR A 135 -8.84 -11.92 -0.32
N ALA A 136 -10.04 -12.35 -0.72
CA ALA A 136 -10.43 -12.51 -2.12
C ALA A 136 -10.71 -11.18 -2.84
N ARG A 137 -10.80 -10.07 -2.10
CA ARG A 137 -11.29 -8.80 -2.61
C ARG A 137 -10.21 -7.84 -3.11
N TRP A 138 -8.94 -8.11 -2.81
CA TRP A 138 -7.79 -7.33 -3.28
C TRP A 138 -7.59 -7.38 -4.81
N SER A 139 -8.16 -8.37 -5.48
CA SER A 139 -8.14 -8.55 -6.92
C SER A 139 -9.25 -7.81 -7.64
N LYS A 140 -10.21 -7.25 -6.90
CA LYS A 140 -11.32 -6.52 -7.49
C LYS A 140 -10.92 -5.09 -7.76
N ILE A 141 -11.29 -4.61 -8.94
CA ILE A 141 -11.23 -3.18 -9.26
C ILE A 141 -12.37 -2.53 -8.49
N ASP A 142 -12.04 -1.68 -7.52
CA ASP A 142 -13.04 -0.91 -6.80
C ASP A 142 -13.46 0.29 -7.66
N LEU A 143 -14.51 0.10 -8.45
CA LEU A 143 -15.02 1.12 -9.38
C LEU A 143 -15.48 2.41 -8.66
N GLU A 144 -15.92 2.32 -7.41
CA GLU A 144 -16.32 3.48 -6.62
C GLU A 144 -15.09 4.31 -6.24
N LEU A 145 -14.05 3.66 -5.69
CA LEU A 145 -12.79 4.32 -5.40
C LEU A 145 -12.12 4.84 -6.68
N GLN A 146 -12.24 4.10 -7.79
CA GLN A 146 -11.70 4.50 -9.08
C GLN A 146 -12.40 5.78 -9.58
N GLY A 147 -13.73 5.83 -9.52
CA GLY A 147 -14.51 7.02 -9.87
C GLY A 147 -14.16 8.23 -8.99
N LYS A 148 -14.05 8.00 -7.67
CA LYS A 148 -13.77 9.04 -6.68
C LYS A 148 -12.37 9.64 -6.80
N HIS A 149 -11.35 8.81 -7.06
CA HIS A 149 -9.95 9.23 -6.98
C HIS A 149 -9.27 9.40 -8.32
N LEU A 150 -9.68 8.66 -9.36
CA LEU A 150 -8.94 8.63 -10.64
C LEU A 150 -9.66 9.36 -11.78
N PHE A 151 -10.99 9.31 -11.87
CA PHE A 151 -11.76 9.73 -13.05
C PHE A 151 -11.39 11.13 -13.58
N LEU A 152 -11.25 12.11 -12.70
CA LEU A 152 -10.93 13.50 -13.07
C LEU A 152 -9.46 13.75 -13.43
N TYR A 153 -8.61 12.73 -13.30
CA TYR A 153 -7.15 12.85 -13.40
C TYR A 153 -6.54 11.98 -14.50
N TYR A 154 -7.34 11.60 -15.50
CA TYR A 154 -6.86 10.91 -16.69
C TYR A 154 -5.77 11.75 -17.39
N LYS A 155 -4.70 11.09 -17.82
CA LYS A 155 -3.65 11.73 -18.62
C LYS A 155 -4.20 11.94 -20.03
N ALA A 156 -4.24 13.18 -20.50
CA ALA A 156 -4.56 13.44 -21.90
C ALA A 156 -3.62 12.59 -22.77
N LYS A 157 -4.18 11.85 -23.75
CA LYS A 157 -3.36 11.20 -24.77
C LYS A 157 -2.56 12.30 -25.45
N VAL A 158 -1.23 12.20 -25.42
CA VAL A 158 -0.38 13.04 -26.26
C VAL A 158 -0.66 12.59 -27.68
N THR A 159 -1.48 13.35 -28.40
CA THR A 159 -1.63 13.20 -29.84
C THR A 159 -0.33 13.70 -30.46
N THR A 160 0.62 12.80 -30.69
CA THR A 160 1.76 13.12 -31.56
C THR A 160 1.20 13.22 -32.98
N SER A 161 1.03 14.45 -33.45
CA SER A 161 0.86 14.78 -34.88
C SER A 161 2.15 14.51 -35.64
#